data_AF-A0A942NNV6-F1
#
_entry.id   AF-A0A942NNV6-F1
#
_cell.length_a   1.000
_cell.length_b   1.000
_cell.length_c   1.000
_cell.angle_alpha   90.00
_cell.angle_beta   90.00
_cell.angle_gamma   90.00
#
_symmetry.space_group_name_H-M   'P 1'
#
loop_
_entity.id
_entity.type
_entity.pdbx_description
1 polymer ?
#
loop_
_entity_poly.entity_id
_entity_poly.type
_entity_poly.pdbx_seq_one_letter_code
_entity_poly.pdbx_strand_id
1 'polypeptide(L)'
;MGTYNFNLCKEMGLSGVMSRCVGIKRDLRLSKSETYANYYYLNFRSFIGQNGDSFDRYLIRMNEMSESINIINQIIKKINNNKNFKQNNFSTLIEKKDILKKKNDSFMENIIQHFKY
;
A
#
# COMPACT_ATOMS: atom_id res chain seq x y z
N MET A 1 16.38 0.98 -27.09
CA MET A 1 17.24 1.89 -26.29
C MET A 1 16.99 1.65 -24.81
N GLY A 2 18.04 1.69 -23.97
CA GLY A 2 17.90 1.51 -22.51
C GLY A 2 17.50 0.09 -22.09
N THR A 3 18.20 -0.92 -22.63
CA THR A 3 18.06 -2.34 -22.32
C THR A 3 18.89 -2.73 -21.10
N TYR A 4 18.29 -3.46 -20.17
CA TYR A 4 18.96 -4.01 -18.99
C TYR A 4 19.04 -5.53 -19.07
N ASN A 5 20.18 -6.09 -18.68
CA ASN A 5 20.35 -7.54 -18.51
C ASN A 5 20.16 -7.94 -17.04
N PHE A 6 19.84 -9.21 -16.78
CA PHE A 6 19.53 -9.73 -15.46
C PHE A 6 20.67 -9.49 -14.46
N ASN A 7 21.91 -9.77 -14.88
CA ASN A 7 23.11 -9.56 -14.06
C ASN A 7 23.30 -8.08 -13.71
N LEU A 8 23.14 -7.20 -14.69
CA LEU A 8 23.25 -5.75 -14.50
C LEU A 8 22.21 -5.24 -13.50
N CYS A 9 20.96 -5.72 -13.59
CA CYS A 9 19.93 -5.38 -12.61
C CYS A 9 20.31 -5.79 -11.19
N LYS A 10 20.93 -6.97 -11.03
CA LYS A 10 21.34 -7.48 -9.71
C LYS A 10 22.53 -6.72 -9.14
N GLU A 11 23.54 -6.43 -9.95
CA GLU A 11 24.75 -5.69 -9.54
C GLU A 11 24.43 -4.23 -9.16
N MET A 12 23.55 -3.59 -9.94
CA MET A 12 23.13 -2.20 -9.68
C MET A 12 22.02 -2.07 -8.63
N GLY A 13 21.52 -3.18 -8.08
CA GLY A 13 20.44 -3.16 -7.09
C GLY A 13 19.11 -2.60 -7.62
N LEU A 14 18.83 -2.75 -8.92
CA LEU A 14 17.59 -2.26 -9.52
C LEU A 14 16.38 -3.02 -8.97
N SER A 15 15.29 -2.29 -8.71
CA SER A 15 14.08 -2.85 -8.09
C SER A 15 12.79 -2.40 -8.80
N GLY A 16 11.66 -2.99 -8.40
CA GLY A 16 10.35 -2.69 -8.97
C GLY A 16 10.29 -2.97 -10.47
N VAL A 17 9.72 -2.04 -11.24
CA VAL A 17 9.55 -2.16 -12.70
C VAL A 17 10.87 -2.39 -13.43
N MET A 18 11.98 -1.83 -12.93
CA MET A 18 13.30 -2.01 -13.55
C MET A 18 13.77 -3.47 -13.44
N SER A 19 13.57 -4.10 -12.28
CA SER A 19 13.87 -5.53 -12.12
C SER A 19 12.90 -6.42 -12.89
N ARG A 20 11.61 -6.06 -12.88
CA ARG A 20 10.56 -6.83 -13.54
C ARG A 20 10.64 -6.80 -15.06
N CYS A 21 11.20 -5.76 -15.68
CA CYS A 21 11.34 -5.74 -17.14
C CYS A 21 12.33 -6.79 -17.67
N VAL A 22 13.20 -7.33 -16.82
CA VAL A 22 14.20 -8.36 -17.16
C VAL A 22 13.82 -9.74 -16.61
N GLY A 23 12.53 -9.96 -16.30
CA GLY A 23 12.05 -11.27 -15.86
C GLY A 23 12.14 -11.54 -14.35
N ILE A 24 12.67 -10.62 -13.53
CA ILE A 24 12.79 -10.83 -12.08
C ILE A 24 11.39 -10.75 -11.43
N LYS A 25 10.88 -11.88 -10.95
CA LYS A 25 9.54 -12.01 -10.34
C LYS A 25 9.53 -11.51 -8.88
N ARG A 26 9.70 -10.21 -8.68
CA ARG A 26 9.70 -9.59 -7.34
C ARG A 26 8.68 -8.46 -7.23
N ASP A 27 7.72 -8.64 -6.33
CA ASP A 27 6.75 -7.62 -5.91
C ASP A 27 6.44 -7.80 -4.43
N LEU A 28 6.83 -6.81 -3.61
CA LEU A 28 6.69 -6.85 -2.14
C LEU A 28 5.24 -7.04 -1.70
N ARG A 29 4.28 -6.56 -2.51
CA ARG A 29 2.86 -6.61 -2.17
C ARG A 29 2.26 -8.03 -2.27
N LEU A 30 2.92 -8.93 -3.01
CA LEU A 30 2.52 -10.33 -3.17
C LEU A 30 3.37 -11.29 -2.33
N SER A 31 4.57 -10.85 -1.91
CA SER A 31 5.48 -11.66 -1.09
C SER A 31 4.93 -11.91 0.31
N LYS A 32 4.50 -13.14 0.63
CA LYS A 32 3.89 -13.48 1.93
C LYS A 32 4.70 -13.06 3.17
N SER A 33 6.03 -13.08 3.09
CA SER A 33 6.94 -12.68 4.18
C SER A 33 7.14 -11.17 4.32
N GLU A 34 6.94 -10.40 3.25
CA GLU A 34 7.26 -8.97 3.19
C GLU A 34 6.00 -8.12 2.93
N THR A 35 4.81 -8.74 2.84
CA THR A 35 3.56 -8.03 2.55
C THR A 35 3.22 -7.11 3.71
N TYR A 36 2.87 -5.86 3.38
CA TYR A 36 2.46 -4.85 4.34
C TYR A 36 0.97 -4.51 4.17
N ALA A 37 0.40 -3.91 5.21
CA ALA A 37 -1.02 -3.56 5.27
C ALA A 37 -1.92 -4.77 4.92
N ASN A 38 -3.03 -4.53 4.20
CA ASN A 38 -3.99 -5.56 3.82
C ASN A 38 -3.85 -6.03 2.36
N TYR A 39 -2.69 -5.82 1.72
CA TYR A 39 -2.48 -6.28 0.34
C TYR A 39 -2.59 -7.79 0.19
N TYR A 40 -2.26 -8.57 1.22
CA TYR A 40 -2.38 -10.02 1.24
C TYR A 40 -3.81 -10.52 0.97
N TYR A 41 -4.82 -9.74 1.35
CA TYR A 41 -6.24 -10.10 1.19
C TYR A 41 -6.87 -9.58 -0.11
N LEU A 42 -6.08 -8.91 -0.95
CA LEU A 42 -6.53 -8.35 -2.22
C LEU A 42 -6.08 -9.28 -3.36
N ASN A 43 -6.92 -9.42 -4.37
CA ASN A 43 -6.60 -10.26 -5.52
C ASN A 43 -6.10 -9.38 -6.66
N PHE A 44 -4.80 -9.35 -6.88
CA PHE A 44 -4.21 -8.60 -7.98
C PHE A 44 -3.02 -9.33 -8.57
N ARG A 45 -2.66 -8.96 -9.80
CA ARG A 45 -1.55 -9.54 -10.56
C ARG A 45 -0.37 -8.57 -10.65
N SER A 46 0.83 -9.13 -10.76
CA SER A 46 2.05 -8.38 -11.08
C SER A 46 2.48 -8.70 -12.51
N PHE A 47 3.08 -7.72 -13.19
CA PHE A 47 3.46 -7.82 -14.61
C PHE A 47 4.97 -7.84 -14.76
N ILE A 48 5.44 -8.64 -15.70
CA ILE A 48 6.86 -8.92 -15.94
C ILE A 48 7.13 -8.77 -17.44
N GLY A 49 8.29 -8.23 -17.78
CA GLY A 49 8.82 -8.14 -19.14
C GLY A 49 9.96 -9.14 -19.34
N GLN A 50 10.46 -9.23 -20.57
CA GLN A 50 11.49 -10.20 -20.92
C GLN A 50 12.71 -9.57 -21.61
N ASN A 51 12.50 -8.48 -22.35
CA ASN A 51 13.52 -7.84 -23.18
C ASN A 51 14.36 -6.83 -22.41
N GLY A 52 13.86 -6.35 -21.26
CA GLY A 52 14.58 -5.40 -20.43
C GLY A 52 14.64 -3.99 -21.00
N ASP A 53 13.88 -3.69 -22.05
CA ASP A 53 13.91 -2.42 -22.77
C ASP A 53 12.96 -1.38 -22.17
N SER A 54 12.98 -0.16 -22.73
CA SER A 54 12.08 0.91 -22.31
C SER A 54 10.60 0.61 -22.57
N PHE A 55 10.31 -0.23 -23.57
CA PHE A 55 8.94 -0.55 -23.96
C PHE A 55 8.29 -1.52 -22.96
N ASP A 56 9.00 -2.55 -22.51
CA ASP A 56 8.55 -3.44 -21.44
C ASP A 56 8.25 -2.66 -20.16
N ARG A 57 9.11 -1.69 -19.81
CA ARG A 57 8.90 -0.80 -18.66
C ARG A 57 7.68 0.09 -18.81
N TYR A 58 7.36 0.50 -20.03
CA TYR A 58 6.15 1.26 -20.33
C TYR A 58 4.91 0.37 -20.17
N LEU A 59 4.91 -0.81 -20.80
CA LEU A 59 3.80 -1.77 -20.74
C LEU A 59 3.49 -2.23 -19.31
N ILE A 60 4.52 -2.55 -18.52
CA ILE A 60 4.36 -2.91 -17.11
C ILE A 60 3.64 -1.77 -16.35
N ARG A 61 4.05 -0.51 -16.54
CA ARG A 61 3.41 0.63 -15.86
C ARG A 61 1.96 0.82 -16.30
N MET A 62 1.67 0.72 -17.60
CA MET A 62 0.31 0.81 -18.11
C MET A 62 -0.60 -0.26 -17.48
N ASN A 63 -0.12 -1.50 -17.41
CA ASN A 63 -0.85 -2.60 -16.81
C ASN A 63 -1.02 -2.44 -15.29
N GLU A 64 0.00 -1.93 -14.59
CA GLU A 64 -0.08 -1.65 -13.14
C GLU A 64 -1.08 -0.54 -12.81
N MET A 65 -1.27 0.45 -13.69
CA MET A 65 -2.33 1.46 -13.52
C MET A 65 -3.71 0.82 -13.60
N SER A 66 -3.95 -0.05 -14.58
CA SER A 66 -5.22 -0.79 -14.68
C SER A 66 -5.45 -1.68 -13.46
N GLU A 67 -4.41 -2.33 -12.95
CA GLU A 67 -4.50 -3.16 -11.75
C GLU A 67 -4.72 -2.34 -10.48
N SER A 68 -4.18 -1.13 -10.40
CA SER A 68 -4.44 -0.20 -9.29
C SER A 68 -5.92 0.18 -9.22
N ILE A 69 -6.56 0.42 -10.38
CA ILE A 69 -8.00 0.67 -10.46
C ILE A 69 -8.80 -0.57 -10.01
N ASN A 70 -8.37 -1.78 -10.38
CA ASN A 70 -8.98 -3.02 -9.92
C ASN A 70 -8.93 -3.15 -8.39
N ILE A 71 -7.77 -2.86 -7.78
CA ILE A 71 -7.60 -2.85 -6.32
C ILE A 71 -8.56 -1.86 -5.66
N ILE A 72 -8.66 -0.63 -6.17
CA ILE A 72 -9.57 0.40 -5.64
C ILE A 72 -11.02 -0.11 -5.68
N ASN A 73 -11.44 -0.70 -6.81
CA ASN A 73 -12.79 -1.25 -6.96
C ASN A 73 -13.07 -2.39 -5.99
N GLN A 74 -12.08 -3.26 -5.73
CA GLN A 74 -12.22 -4.33 -4.73
C GLN A 74 -12.39 -3.76 -3.32
N ILE A 75 -11.64 -2.73 -2.97
CA ILE A 75 -11.73 -2.08 -1.66
C ILE A 75 -13.09 -1.39 -1.50
N ILE A 76 -13.56 -0.63 -2.49
CA ILE A 76 -14.88 0.01 -2.46
C ILE A 76 -15.99 -1.01 -2.25
N LYS A 77 -15.95 -2.15 -2.97
CA LYS A 77 -16.91 -3.24 -2.79
C LYS A 77 -16.87 -3.82 -1.37
N LYS A 78 -15.67 -4.04 -0.82
CA LYS A 78 -15.51 -4.53 0.57
C LYS A 78 -16.03 -3.53 1.60
N ILE A 79 -15.81 -2.22 1.39
CA ILE A 79 -16.32 -1.15 2.26
C ILE A 79 -17.84 -1.10 2.22
N ASN A 80 -18.45 -1.09 1.04
CA ASN A 80 -19.91 -1.01 0.91
C ASN A 80 -20.63 -2.25 1.48
N ASN A 81 -20.02 -3.44 1.36
CA ASN A 81 -20.58 -4.66 1.94
C ASN A 81 -20.49 -4.68 3.47
N ASN A 82 -19.44 -4.08 4.03
CA ASN A 82 -19.27 -3.96 5.49
C ASN A 82 -19.92 -2.67 6.01
N LYS A 83 -21.25 -2.68 6.14
CA LYS A 83 -22.01 -1.56 6.76
C LYS A 83 -21.57 -1.23 8.19
N ASN A 84 -20.87 -2.14 8.85
CA ASN A 84 -20.34 -2.01 10.21
C ASN A 84 -18.84 -1.71 10.23
N PHE A 85 -18.31 -0.93 9.28
CA PHE A 85 -17.09 -0.17 9.57
C PHE A 85 -17.43 0.81 10.70
N LYS A 86 -17.42 0.30 11.94
CA LYS A 86 -17.12 1.16 13.08
C LYS A 86 -15.85 1.87 12.63
N GLN A 87 -15.95 3.18 12.47
CA GLN A 87 -14.79 4.02 12.66
C GLN A 87 -14.30 3.58 14.03
N ASN A 88 -13.33 2.66 14.07
CA ASN A 88 -12.46 2.61 15.21
C ASN A 88 -11.89 4.01 15.18
N ASN A 89 -12.46 4.83 16.06
CA ASN A 89 -12.04 6.18 16.31
C ASN A 89 -10.53 6.19 16.12
N PHE A 90 -10.03 7.02 15.20
CA PHE A 90 -8.63 7.46 15.22
C PHE A 90 -8.44 8.28 16.51
N SER A 91 -8.69 7.61 17.64
CA SER A 91 -8.55 8.00 19.03
C SER A 91 -7.09 8.19 19.37
N THR A 92 -6.18 7.76 18.49
CA THR A 92 -4.73 7.92 18.69
C THR A 92 -4.17 9.24 18.17
N LEU A 93 -4.88 10.04 17.35
CA LEU A 93 -4.27 11.26 16.80
C LEU A 93 -5.14 12.54 16.85
N ILE A 94 -6.47 12.49 16.68
CA ILE A 94 -7.24 13.73 16.36
C ILE A 94 -8.59 13.87 17.10
N GLU A 95 -8.95 13.04 18.07
CA GLU A 95 -10.05 13.42 19.01
C GLU A 95 -9.67 14.60 19.94
N LYS A 96 -8.61 15.37 19.64
CA LYS A 96 -8.14 16.52 20.43
C LYS A 96 -9.13 17.69 20.46
N LYS A 97 -10.06 17.84 19.50
CA LYS A 97 -10.97 19.01 19.45
C LYS A 97 -12.24 18.85 20.28
N ASP A 98 -12.75 17.63 20.46
CA ASP A 98 -14.02 17.40 21.16
C ASP A 98 -13.85 17.03 22.64
N ILE A 99 -12.67 16.52 23.04
CA ILE A 99 -12.36 16.22 24.45
C ILE A 99 -12.32 17.52 25.29
N LEU A 100 -11.90 18.65 24.71
CA LEU A 100 -11.82 19.95 25.40
C LEU A 100 -13.19 20.56 25.73
N LYS A 101 -14.29 20.05 25.15
CA LYS A 101 -15.64 20.63 25.34
C LYS A 101 -16.46 19.95 26.43
N LYS A 102 -16.08 18.78 26.94
CA LYS A 102 -16.82 18.09 28.00
C LYS A 102 -16.36 18.58 29.39
N LYS A 103 -17.08 19.56 29.95
CA LYS A 103 -16.97 19.99 31.34
C LYS A 103 -17.63 18.97 32.30
N ASN A 104 -17.03 17.79 32.44
CA ASN A 104 -17.39 16.82 33.48
C ASN A 104 -16.13 16.34 34.22
N ASP A 105 -16.32 15.72 35.39
CA ASP A 105 -15.30 15.37 36.39
C ASP A 105 -14.12 14.53 35.88
N SER A 106 -14.25 13.85 34.73
CA SER A 106 -13.18 13.04 34.11
C SER A 106 -12.19 13.85 33.23
N PHE A 107 -12.30 15.18 33.21
CA PHE A 107 -11.49 16.04 32.35
C PHE A 107 -9.98 15.95 32.66
N MET A 108 -9.64 15.86 33.95
CA MET A 108 -8.24 15.83 34.37
C MET A 108 -7.54 14.51 33.98
N GLU A 109 -8.23 13.38 34.12
CA GLU A 109 -7.69 12.07 33.72
C GLU A 109 -7.46 11.99 32.21
N ASN A 110 -8.39 12.52 31.41
CA ASN A 110 -8.24 12.59 29.95
C ASN A 110 -7.07 13.48 29.51
N ILE A 111 -6.79 14.58 30.21
CA ILE A 111 -5.63 15.44 29.95
C ILE A 111 -4.33 14.73 30.32
N ILE A 112 -4.28 14.04 31.46
CA ILE A 112 -3.10 13.29 31.89
C ILE A 112 -2.76 12.22 30.84
N GLN A 113 -3.76 11.51 30.31
CA GLN A 113 -3.56 10.50 29.28
C GLN A 113 -3.03 11.09 27.96
N HIS A 114 -3.47 12.29 27.58
CA HIS A 114 -3.03 13.00 26.36
C HIS A 114 -1.57 13.46 26.39
N PHE A 115 -1.03 13.76 27.57
CA PHE A 115 0.37 14.19 27.69
C PHE A 115 1.33 13.03 27.96
N LYS A 116 0.81 11.89 28.44
CA LYS A 116 1.61 10.70 28.73
C LYS A 116 1.88 9.84 27.49
N TYR A 117 1.03 9.93 26.47
CA TYR A 117 1.11 9.20 25.19
C TYR A 117 0.98 10.15 24.01
#